data_AF-A0A6G2D8C1-F1
#
_entry.id   AF-A0A6G2D8C1-F1
#
_cell.length_a   1.000
_cell.length_b   1.000
_cell.length_c   1.000
_cell.angle_alpha   90.00
_cell.angle_beta   90.00
_cell.angle_gamma   90.00
#
_symmetry.space_group_name_H-M   'P 1'
#
loop_
_entity.id
_entity.type
_entity.pdbx_description
1 polymer ?
#
loop_
_entity_poly.entity_id
_entity_poly.type
_entity_poly.pdbx_seq_one_letter_code
_entity_poly.pdbx_strand_id
1 'polypeptide(L)'
;MTLVDKFVTHVISESSFEEMDRIYLTNRVLARVGEGVLEVETNLDKLIDLKDQLVEEAVRLETIEDSQTAREILGTELMDLVTPYPSQVNRDFWEAYVHSPEQAIEDFYQLSQKNDYIKLKAIAKNIAYRVPSDYGELEITINLSKPEKDPKEIAVAKLVQASNYPQCQLCLENEGYHGRVNHPARSNHRIIRFEMVGQEWGFQYSPYAYFNEHCIFLDGQHRPMAISRQSFERLLAIVEQFPGYFAGSNADLPIVGGSILTHDHYQGGRHVFPMELAPLQKTFRFAGFEQVKAGIIKWPMSVLRLTSDSKEDLINLADKIFQEWRQYSDSSVQILA
;
A
#
# COMPACT_ATOMS: atom_id res chain seq x y z
N MET A 1 -27.23 7.91 22.96
CA MET A 1 -26.94 8.64 21.71
C MET A 1 -27.21 7.71 20.55
N THR A 2 -27.75 8.24 19.47
CA THR A 2 -28.01 7.46 18.26
C THR A 2 -26.69 7.18 17.53
N LEU A 3 -26.70 6.15 16.69
CA LEU A 3 -25.56 5.73 15.88
C LEU A 3 -25.02 6.87 15.01
N VAL A 4 -25.91 7.59 14.32
CA VAL A 4 -25.56 8.74 13.48
C VAL A 4 -24.93 9.85 14.30
N ASP A 5 -25.52 10.19 15.45
CA ASP A 5 -25.02 11.28 16.30
C ASP A 5 -23.62 10.98 16.88
N LYS A 6 -23.36 9.72 17.28
CA LYS A 6 -22.01 9.29 17.66
C LYS A 6 -21.03 9.37 16.50
N PHE A 7 -21.40 8.84 15.32
CA PHE A 7 -20.53 8.87 14.15
C PHE A 7 -20.19 10.29 13.72
N VAL A 8 -21.19 11.19 13.63
CA VAL A 8 -20.98 12.60 13.29
C VAL A 8 -20.13 13.33 14.34
N THR A 9 -20.32 13.03 15.63
CA THR A 9 -19.45 13.55 16.70
C THR A 9 -17.98 13.15 16.49
N HIS A 10 -17.71 11.88 16.15
CA HIS A 10 -16.35 11.46 15.79
C HIS A 10 -15.83 12.21 14.57
N VAL A 11 -16.63 12.31 13.50
CA VAL A 11 -16.24 13.02 12.27
C VAL A 11 -15.79 14.44 12.57
N ILE A 12 -16.57 15.19 13.36
CA ILE A 12 -16.23 16.57 13.77
C ILE A 12 -14.92 16.59 14.57
N SER A 13 -14.78 15.70 15.57
CA SER A 13 -13.58 15.69 16.42
C SER A 13 -12.29 15.26 15.69
N GLU A 14 -12.43 14.60 14.54
CA GLU A 14 -11.35 13.92 13.84
C GLU A 14 -10.98 14.55 12.50
N SER A 15 -11.66 15.62 12.10
CA SER A 15 -11.52 16.31 10.81
C SER A 15 -11.49 17.83 10.98
N SER A 16 -11.58 18.56 9.87
CA SER A 16 -11.70 20.03 9.86
C SER A 16 -13.14 20.54 9.99
N PHE A 17 -14.14 19.65 10.12
CA PHE A 17 -15.53 20.06 10.34
C PHE A 17 -15.71 20.62 11.74
N GLU A 18 -16.64 21.56 11.89
CA GLU A 18 -16.99 22.18 13.17
C GLU A 18 -18.37 21.72 13.64
N GLU A 19 -18.72 22.00 14.90
CA GLU A 19 -20.04 21.67 15.45
C GLU A 19 -21.19 22.32 14.65
N MET A 20 -20.94 23.46 14.01
CA MET A 20 -21.89 24.10 13.09
C MET A 20 -22.28 23.20 11.91
N ASP A 21 -21.40 22.28 11.49
CA ASP A 21 -21.61 21.37 10.38
C ASP A 21 -22.42 20.12 10.76
N ARG A 22 -22.78 19.92 12.03
CA ARG A 22 -23.47 18.69 12.49
C ARG A 22 -24.71 18.35 11.67
N ILE A 23 -25.58 19.32 11.41
CA ILE A 23 -26.80 19.11 10.60
C ILE A 23 -26.42 18.72 9.17
N TYR A 24 -25.43 19.38 8.59
CA TYR A 24 -24.92 19.05 7.26
C TYR A 24 -24.37 17.61 7.22
N LEU A 25 -23.50 17.24 8.16
CA LEU A 25 -22.90 15.91 8.25
C LEU A 25 -23.93 14.82 8.48
N THR A 26 -24.90 15.04 9.37
CA THR A 26 -26.04 14.13 9.56
C THR A 26 -26.74 13.89 8.23
N ASN A 27 -27.09 14.94 7.48
CA ASN A 27 -27.73 14.78 6.17
C ASN A 27 -26.83 14.05 5.15
N ARG A 28 -25.50 14.27 5.18
CA ARG A 28 -24.55 13.56 4.32
C ARG A 28 -24.43 12.07 4.65
N VAL A 29 -24.57 11.69 5.92
CA VAL A 29 -24.61 10.29 6.35
C VAL A 29 -25.94 9.66 5.93
N LEU A 30 -27.08 10.28 6.27
CA LEU A 30 -28.41 9.76 5.94
C LEU A 30 -28.63 9.59 4.43
N ALA A 31 -28.08 10.48 3.61
CA ALA A 31 -28.15 10.36 2.16
C ALA A 31 -27.48 9.07 1.62
N ARG A 32 -26.61 8.42 2.40
CA ARG A 32 -25.89 7.20 2.04
C ARG A 32 -26.46 5.94 2.69
N VAL A 33 -26.95 6.05 3.92
CA VAL A 33 -27.38 4.89 4.73
C VAL A 33 -28.91 4.78 4.90
N GLY A 34 -29.65 5.81 4.48
CA GLY A 34 -31.11 5.91 4.62
C GLY A 34 -31.55 6.53 5.94
N GLU A 35 -32.77 7.08 5.98
CA GLU A 35 -33.31 7.76 7.18
C GLU A 35 -33.66 6.80 8.33
N GLY A 36 -33.83 5.51 8.03
CA GLY A 36 -34.19 4.47 9.00
C GLY A 36 -33.15 4.22 10.10
N VAL A 37 -31.96 4.83 10.01
CA VAL A 37 -30.91 4.74 11.04
C VAL A 37 -31.02 5.80 12.14
N LEU A 38 -31.92 6.78 12.00
CA LEU A 38 -32.03 7.93 12.92
C LEU A 38 -32.30 7.51 14.37
N GLU A 39 -33.09 6.45 14.56
CA GLU A 39 -33.47 5.93 15.87
C GLU A 39 -32.59 4.77 16.36
N VAL A 40 -31.59 4.35 15.56
CA VAL A 40 -30.71 3.25 15.95
C VAL A 40 -29.80 3.71 17.07
N GLU A 41 -29.94 3.09 18.24
CA GLU A 41 -29.04 3.31 19.37
C GLU A 41 -27.81 2.40 19.28
N THR A 42 -26.69 2.85 19.82
CA THR A 42 -25.46 2.05 19.88
C THR A 42 -24.64 2.34 21.13
N ASN A 43 -23.98 1.28 21.61
CA ASN A 43 -22.99 1.33 22.67
C ASN A 43 -21.56 1.29 22.13
N LEU A 44 -21.37 1.29 20.81
CA LEU A 44 -20.07 1.39 20.19
C LEU A 44 -19.53 2.82 20.31
N ASP A 45 -18.21 2.96 20.43
CA ASP A 45 -17.53 4.26 20.63
C ASP A 45 -16.29 4.44 19.73
N LYS A 46 -15.96 3.45 18.88
CA LYS A 46 -14.86 3.59 17.92
C LYS A 46 -15.42 3.96 16.56
N LEU A 47 -14.82 4.97 15.91
CA LEU A 47 -15.25 5.43 14.59
C LEU A 47 -15.44 4.29 13.57
N ILE A 48 -14.48 3.36 13.49
CA ILE A 48 -14.55 2.22 12.56
C ILE A 48 -15.71 1.27 12.92
N ASP A 49 -15.97 1.04 14.21
CA ASP A 49 -17.08 0.19 14.66
C ASP A 49 -18.44 0.84 14.34
N LEU A 50 -18.54 2.17 14.53
CA LEU A 50 -19.73 2.95 14.16
C LEU A 50 -19.98 2.92 12.65
N LYS A 51 -18.93 3.11 11.84
CA LYS A 51 -18.99 2.97 10.38
C LYS A 51 -19.43 1.57 9.97
N ASP A 52 -18.90 0.52 10.59
CA ASP A 52 -19.29 -0.86 10.27
C ASP A 52 -20.78 -1.08 10.58
N GLN A 53 -21.27 -0.58 11.73
CA GLN A 53 -22.69 -0.68 12.06
C GLN A 53 -23.57 0.12 11.09
N LEU A 54 -23.15 1.31 10.66
CA LEU A 54 -23.87 2.09 9.64
C LEU A 54 -23.98 1.34 8.31
N VAL A 55 -22.94 0.61 7.91
CA VAL A 55 -22.97 -0.25 6.71
C VAL A 55 -23.96 -1.41 6.90
N GLU A 56 -23.95 -2.10 8.05
CA GLU A 56 -24.92 -3.17 8.33
C GLU A 56 -26.36 -2.67 8.33
N GLU A 57 -26.61 -1.48 8.90
CA GLU A 57 -27.95 -0.88 8.89
C GLU A 57 -28.39 -0.49 7.48
N ALA A 58 -27.49 0.02 6.63
CA ALA A 58 -27.80 0.34 5.25
C ALA A 58 -28.18 -0.91 4.43
N VAL A 59 -27.56 -2.07 4.71
CA VAL A 59 -27.96 -3.36 4.14
C VAL A 59 -29.31 -3.80 4.69
N ARG A 60 -29.52 -3.73 6.00
CA ARG A 60 -30.79 -4.10 6.65
C ARG A 60 -31.98 -3.27 6.14
N LEU A 61 -31.75 -1.99 5.84
CA LEU A 61 -32.73 -1.07 5.27
C LEU A 61 -32.83 -1.16 3.74
N GLU A 62 -32.08 -2.06 3.11
CA GLU A 62 -32.02 -2.25 1.66
C GLU A 62 -31.65 -0.97 0.89
N THR A 63 -30.93 -0.05 1.54
CA THR A 63 -30.39 1.17 0.91
C THR A 63 -29.20 0.83 -0.01
N ILE A 64 -28.47 -0.23 0.34
CA ILE A 64 -27.44 -0.85 -0.50
C ILE A 64 -27.67 -2.36 -0.61
N GLU A 65 -27.12 -2.97 -1.66
CA GLU A 65 -27.10 -4.42 -1.81
C GLU A 65 -26.25 -5.08 -0.72
N ASP A 66 -26.64 -6.27 -0.27
CA ASP A 66 -25.80 -7.14 0.56
C ASP A 66 -24.69 -7.81 -0.27
N SER A 67 -23.77 -7.01 -0.78
CA SER A 67 -22.59 -7.46 -1.50
C SER A 67 -21.33 -6.85 -0.90
N GLN A 68 -20.21 -7.54 -1.04
CA GLN A 68 -18.95 -7.05 -0.52
C GLN A 68 -18.56 -5.72 -1.17
N THR A 69 -18.74 -5.62 -2.49
CA THR A 69 -18.46 -4.37 -3.22
C THR A 69 -19.27 -3.20 -2.68
N ALA A 70 -20.60 -3.36 -2.48
CA ALA A 70 -21.45 -2.28 -2.01
C ALA A 70 -21.10 -1.85 -0.58
N ARG A 71 -20.81 -2.81 0.30
CA ARG A 71 -20.34 -2.57 1.68
C ARG A 71 -19.02 -1.81 1.71
N GLU A 72 -18.06 -2.19 0.85
CA GLU A 72 -16.78 -1.49 0.74
C GLU A 72 -16.92 -0.06 0.23
N ILE A 73 -17.70 0.16 -0.83
CA ILE A 73 -17.98 1.50 -1.38
C ILE A 73 -18.53 2.40 -0.28
N LEU A 74 -19.64 2.00 0.36
CA LEU A 74 -20.27 2.79 1.41
C LEU A 74 -19.31 3.05 2.58
N GLY A 75 -18.57 2.03 3.01
CA GLY A 75 -17.59 2.17 4.08
C GLY A 75 -16.52 3.21 3.76
N THR A 76 -15.96 3.20 2.55
CA THR A 76 -14.95 4.19 2.15
C THR A 76 -15.51 5.60 2.01
N GLU A 77 -16.77 5.76 1.57
CA GLU A 77 -17.42 7.08 1.49
C GLU A 77 -17.71 7.68 2.86
N LEU A 78 -18.12 6.85 3.83
CA LEU A 78 -18.31 7.29 5.22
C LEU A 78 -16.97 7.74 5.82
N MET A 79 -15.90 6.98 5.60
CA MET A 79 -14.57 7.33 6.11
C MET A 79 -13.91 8.49 5.35
N ASP A 80 -14.37 8.81 4.13
CA ASP A 80 -13.90 10.00 3.42
C ASP A 80 -14.28 11.29 4.16
N LEU A 81 -15.37 11.28 4.96
CA LEU A 81 -15.76 12.41 5.79
C LEU A 81 -14.72 12.79 6.86
N VAL A 82 -13.87 11.84 7.28
CA VAL A 82 -12.75 12.10 8.20
C VAL A 82 -11.41 12.23 7.48
N THR A 83 -11.39 12.11 6.16
CA THR A 83 -10.16 12.10 5.37
C THR A 83 -9.90 13.49 4.78
N PRO A 84 -8.81 14.18 5.16
CA PRO A 84 -8.50 15.51 4.63
C PRO A 84 -8.31 15.49 3.11
N TYR A 85 -8.46 16.64 2.45
CA TYR A 85 -8.22 16.74 1.01
C TYR A 85 -6.77 16.40 0.65
N PRO A 86 -6.50 15.88 -0.56
CA PRO A 86 -5.16 15.52 -1.02
C PRO A 86 -4.11 16.62 -0.84
N SER A 87 -4.49 17.87 -1.15
CA SER A 87 -3.61 19.04 -1.01
C SER A 87 -3.28 19.38 0.43
N GLN A 88 -4.20 19.11 1.36
CA GLN A 88 -3.97 19.29 2.80
C GLN A 88 -3.02 18.21 3.31
N VAL A 89 -3.30 16.93 3.00
CA VAL A 89 -2.43 15.80 3.38
C VAL A 89 -1.00 16.00 2.88
N ASN A 90 -0.81 16.46 1.63
CA ASN A 90 0.52 16.70 1.09
C ASN A 90 1.23 17.89 1.71
N ARG A 91 0.52 19.00 1.98
CA ARG A 91 1.11 20.14 2.72
C ARG A 91 1.57 19.68 4.10
N ASP A 92 0.67 19.08 4.87
CA ASP A 92 0.95 18.69 6.26
C ASP A 92 2.12 17.70 6.31
N PHE A 93 2.13 16.72 5.41
CA PHE A 93 3.23 15.78 5.29
C PHE A 93 4.56 16.49 5.05
N TRP A 94 4.64 17.34 4.02
CA TRP A 94 5.91 17.99 3.67
C TRP A 94 6.34 19.08 4.65
N GLU A 95 5.41 19.78 5.28
CA GLU A 95 5.69 20.73 6.37
C GLU A 95 6.26 19.98 7.59
N ALA A 96 5.65 18.86 7.99
CA ALA A 96 6.17 18.01 9.06
C ALA A 96 7.53 17.40 8.68
N TYR A 97 7.69 16.97 7.42
CA TYR A 97 8.88 16.28 6.93
C TYR A 97 10.14 17.17 7.02
N VAL A 98 10.01 18.48 6.81
CA VAL A 98 11.11 19.45 6.97
C VAL A 98 11.65 19.45 8.41
N HIS A 99 10.82 19.16 9.40
CA HIS A 99 11.20 19.15 10.81
C HIS A 99 11.58 17.75 11.31
N SER A 100 10.82 16.73 10.93
CA SER A 100 11.09 15.32 11.23
C SER A 100 10.46 14.43 10.15
N PRO A 101 11.28 13.85 9.26
CA PRO A 101 10.85 12.84 8.30
C PRO A 101 10.07 11.69 8.94
N GLU A 102 10.56 11.20 10.08
CA GLU A 102 9.96 10.07 10.80
C GLU A 102 8.57 10.40 11.30
N GLN A 103 8.36 11.62 11.84
CA GLN A 103 7.05 12.06 12.30
C GLN A 103 6.06 12.24 11.15
N ALA A 104 6.48 12.82 10.02
CA ALA A 104 5.61 12.98 8.84
C ALA A 104 5.12 11.62 8.30
N ILE A 105 6.03 10.64 8.27
CA ILE A 105 5.72 9.27 7.85
C ILE A 105 4.75 8.60 8.82
N GLU A 106 4.99 8.76 10.13
CA GLU A 106 4.12 8.24 11.19
C GLU A 106 2.73 8.88 11.13
N ASP A 107 2.64 10.20 10.99
CA ASP A 107 1.37 10.93 10.90
C ASP A 107 0.54 10.46 9.70
N PHE A 108 1.19 10.21 8.56
CA PHE A 108 0.51 9.65 7.38
C PHE A 108 0.07 8.19 7.59
N TYR A 109 0.85 7.39 8.31
CA TYR A 109 0.47 6.02 8.70
C TYR A 109 -0.74 6.03 9.62
N GLN A 110 -0.72 6.87 10.66
CA GLN A 110 -1.83 7.06 11.60
C GLN A 110 -3.09 7.55 10.89
N LEU A 111 -2.98 8.51 9.97
CA LEU A 111 -4.12 8.94 9.15
C LEU A 111 -4.72 7.77 8.37
N SER A 112 -3.86 6.96 7.72
CA SER A 112 -4.27 5.82 6.91
C SER A 112 -4.88 4.68 7.74
N GLN A 113 -4.51 4.56 9.02
CA GLN A 113 -5.14 3.63 9.97
C GLN A 113 -6.50 4.17 10.45
N LYS A 114 -6.54 5.44 10.85
CA LYS A 114 -7.70 6.13 11.41
C LYS A 114 -8.86 6.20 10.43
N ASN A 115 -8.57 6.51 9.17
CA ASN A 115 -9.59 6.55 8.12
C ASN A 115 -9.95 5.16 7.57
N ASP A 116 -9.47 4.08 8.17
CA ASP A 116 -9.71 2.70 7.75
C ASP A 116 -9.32 2.42 6.28
N TYR A 117 -8.35 3.15 5.72
CA TYR A 117 -7.72 2.76 4.46
C TYR A 117 -6.86 1.52 4.67
N ILE A 118 -6.03 1.51 5.72
CA ILE A 118 -5.34 0.33 6.23
C ILE A 118 -6.32 -0.46 7.08
N LYS A 119 -6.68 -1.66 6.62
CA LYS A 119 -7.73 -2.49 7.22
C LYS A 119 -7.23 -3.24 8.45
N LEU A 120 -6.92 -2.51 9.53
CA LEU A 120 -6.34 -3.07 10.77
C LEU A 120 -7.13 -4.25 11.33
N LYS A 121 -8.47 -4.18 11.34
CA LYS A 121 -9.33 -5.30 11.78
C LYS A 121 -9.17 -6.55 10.92
N ALA A 122 -8.98 -6.40 9.62
CA ALA A 122 -8.75 -7.51 8.71
C ALA A 122 -7.32 -8.05 8.87
N ILE A 123 -6.33 -7.15 8.97
CA ILE A 123 -4.91 -7.50 9.18
C ILE A 123 -4.71 -8.24 10.50
N ALA A 124 -5.44 -7.89 11.55
CA ALA A 124 -5.38 -8.59 12.85
C ALA A 124 -5.79 -10.07 12.77
N LYS A 125 -6.45 -10.50 11.69
CA LYS A 125 -6.77 -11.91 11.43
C LYS A 125 -5.60 -12.67 10.81
N ASN A 126 -4.58 -11.99 10.30
CA ASN A 126 -3.43 -12.62 9.69
C ASN A 126 -2.72 -13.53 10.70
N ILE A 127 -2.21 -14.65 10.21
CA ILE A 127 -1.39 -15.56 11.02
C ILE A 127 0.06 -15.20 10.75
N ALA A 128 0.83 -14.94 11.81
CA ALA A 128 2.25 -14.67 11.72
C ALA A 128 3.00 -15.48 12.76
N TYR A 129 4.05 -16.19 12.35
CA TYR A 129 4.88 -16.98 13.25
C TYR A 129 6.30 -17.09 12.72
N ARG A 130 7.23 -17.44 13.63
CA ARG A 130 8.64 -17.60 13.32
C ARG A 130 9.03 -19.07 13.40
N VAL A 131 9.92 -19.50 12.50
CA VAL A 131 10.38 -20.88 12.43
C VAL A 131 11.91 -20.90 12.34
N PRO A 132 12.62 -21.59 13.26
CA PRO A 132 14.05 -21.82 13.13
C PRO A 132 14.38 -22.63 11.88
N SER A 133 15.45 -22.27 11.18
CA SER A 133 15.97 -23.01 10.04
C SER A 133 17.50 -22.96 9.99
N ASP A 134 18.10 -23.76 9.10
CA ASP A 134 19.54 -23.72 8.85
C ASP A 134 20.03 -22.35 8.34
N TYR A 135 19.12 -21.52 7.83
CA TYR A 135 19.39 -20.19 7.28
C TYR A 135 19.06 -19.05 8.25
N GLY A 136 18.76 -19.38 9.51
CA GLY A 136 18.30 -18.43 10.52
C GLY A 136 16.80 -18.57 10.79
N GLU A 137 16.26 -17.64 11.57
CA GLU A 137 14.84 -17.61 11.89
C GLU A 137 14.04 -17.07 10.69
N LEU A 138 13.18 -17.89 10.11
CA LEU A 138 12.28 -17.49 9.03
C LEU A 138 10.99 -16.91 9.62
N GLU A 139 10.46 -15.87 8.96
CA GLU A 139 9.15 -15.31 9.26
C GLU A 139 8.13 -15.83 8.24
N ILE A 140 7.04 -16.40 8.74
CA ILE A 140 5.93 -16.90 7.92
C ILE A 140 4.69 -16.06 8.23
N THR A 141 4.09 -15.50 7.18
CA THR A 141 2.82 -14.78 7.26
C THR A 141 1.78 -15.40 6.32
N ILE A 142 0.56 -15.56 6.82
CA ILE A 142 -0.61 -15.96 6.04
C ILE A 142 -1.58 -14.79 6.07
N ASN A 143 -1.75 -14.13 4.91
CA ASN A 143 -2.60 -12.97 4.77
C ASN A 143 -4.06 -13.41 4.60
N LEU A 144 -4.83 -13.27 5.67
CA LEU A 144 -6.29 -13.51 5.72
C LEU A 144 -7.09 -12.21 5.60
N SER A 145 -6.41 -11.08 5.45
CA SER A 145 -7.02 -9.75 5.40
C SER A 145 -7.50 -9.37 4.01
N LYS A 146 -6.86 -9.88 2.96
CA LYS A 146 -7.25 -9.62 1.59
C LYS A 146 -8.52 -10.42 1.28
N PRO A 147 -9.62 -9.77 0.89
CA PRO A 147 -10.84 -10.49 0.60
C PRO A 147 -10.76 -11.32 -0.68
N GLU A 148 -11.36 -12.51 -0.62
CA GLU A 148 -11.63 -13.34 -1.80
C GLU A 148 -12.94 -12.90 -2.45
N LYS A 149 -12.95 -12.79 -3.79
CA LYS A 149 -14.18 -12.43 -4.51
C LYS A 149 -15.10 -13.64 -4.63
N ASP A 150 -16.39 -13.45 -4.32
CA ASP A 150 -17.41 -14.48 -4.53
C ASP A 150 -17.52 -14.83 -6.03
N PRO A 151 -17.65 -16.11 -6.42
CA PRO A 151 -17.98 -16.51 -7.79
C PRO A 151 -19.10 -15.71 -8.47
N LYS A 152 -20.12 -15.28 -7.72
CA LYS A 152 -21.20 -14.41 -8.20
C LYS A 152 -20.69 -13.03 -8.59
N GLU A 153 -19.84 -12.41 -7.75
CA GLU A 153 -19.23 -11.11 -8.06
C GLU A 153 -18.29 -11.21 -9.26
N ILE A 154 -17.57 -12.32 -9.42
CA ILE A 154 -16.74 -12.58 -10.60
C ILE A 154 -17.60 -12.65 -11.87
N ALA A 155 -18.77 -13.30 -11.79
CA ALA A 155 -19.70 -13.38 -12.93
C ALA A 155 -20.27 -12.00 -13.29
N VAL A 156 -20.69 -11.20 -12.29
CA VAL A 156 -21.18 -9.84 -12.50
C VAL A 156 -20.07 -8.95 -13.08
N ALA A 157 -18.85 -9.02 -12.56
CA ALA A 157 -17.70 -8.25 -13.05
C ALA A 157 -17.40 -8.46 -14.54
N LYS A 158 -17.66 -9.65 -15.08
CA LYS A 158 -17.49 -9.96 -16.50
C LYS A 158 -18.54 -9.30 -17.40
N LEU A 159 -19.70 -8.94 -16.84
CA LEU A 159 -20.80 -8.31 -17.55
C LEU A 159 -20.73 -6.77 -17.49
N VAL A 160 -19.99 -6.21 -16.53
CA VAL A 160 -19.80 -4.76 -16.40
C VAL A 160 -19.00 -4.25 -17.60
N GLN A 161 -19.52 -3.19 -18.23
CA GLN A 161 -18.84 -2.50 -19.33
C GLN A 161 -17.43 -2.07 -18.89
N ALA A 162 -16.44 -2.36 -19.74
CA ALA A 162 -15.07 -1.96 -19.46
C ALA A 162 -14.99 -0.43 -19.26
N SER A 163 -14.61 -0.01 -18.07
CA SER A 163 -14.22 1.37 -17.79
C SER A 163 -12.72 1.48 -17.97
N ASN A 164 -12.27 2.56 -18.63
CA ASN A 164 -10.86 2.88 -18.79
C ASN A 164 -10.32 3.80 -17.67
N TYR A 165 -11.11 4.06 -16.63
CA TYR A 165 -10.74 4.96 -15.53
C TYR A 165 -11.12 4.40 -14.14
N PRO A 166 -10.19 4.36 -13.17
CA PRO A 166 -8.74 4.44 -13.34
C PRO A 166 -8.21 3.31 -14.23
N GLN A 167 -7.08 3.51 -14.91
CA GLN A 167 -6.53 2.51 -15.84
C GLN A 167 -6.04 1.24 -15.11
N CYS A 168 -5.47 1.38 -13.92
CA CYS A 168 -5.21 0.26 -13.01
C CYS A 168 -5.39 0.68 -11.55
N GLN A 169 -5.12 -0.25 -10.62
CA GLN A 169 -5.28 -0.05 -9.18
C GLN A 169 -4.17 0.79 -8.52
N LEU A 170 -3.11 1.13 -9.26
CA LEU A 170 -1.98 1.94 -8.78
C LEU A 170 -1.99 3.38 -9.32
N CYS A 171 -2.75 3.65 -10.37
CA CYS A 171 -2.95 5.00 -10.91
C CYS A 171 -3.29 6.04 -9.81
N LEU A 172 -2.71 7.24 -9.89
CA LEU A 172 -3.01 8.34 -8.96
C LEU A 172 -4.51 8.69 -8.95
N GLU A 173 -5.19 8.46 -10.07
CA GLU A 173 -6.63 8.58 -10.27
C GLU A 173 -7.48 7.71 -9.33
N ASN A 174 -6.87 6.75 -8.63
CA ASN A 174 -7.56 6.01 -7.57
C ASN A 174 -7.84 6.86 -6.34
N GLU A 175 -7.14 7.97 -6.13
CA GLU A 175 -7.38 8.82 -4.98
C GLU A 175 -8.79 9.42 -5.01
N GLY A 176 -9.62 9.10 -4.02
CA GLY A 176 -11.01 9.52 -4.00
C GLY A 176 -11.95 8.71 -4.90
N TYR A 177 -11.47 7.63 -5.54
CA TYR A 177 -12.28 6.89 -6.50
C TYR A 177 -13.40 6.08 -5.82
N HIS A 178 -14.63 6.25 -6.31
CA HIS A 178 -15.83 5.61 -5.74
C HIS A 178 -15.75 4.07 -5.68
N GLY A 179 -15.13 3.43 -6.66
CA GLY A 179 -15.08 1.97 -6.78
C GLY A 179 -16.16 1.38 -7.68
N ARG A 180 -16.03 0.09 -7.99
CA ARG A 180 -16.96 -0.73 -8.78
C ARG A 180 -16.62 -2.21 -8.59
N VAL A 181 -17.48 -3.13 -9.03
CA VAL A 181 -17.31 -4.59 -8.82
C VAL A 181 -15.93 -5.13 -9.24
N ASN A 182 -15.33 -4.57 -10.30
CA ASN A 182 -14.01 -4.97 -10.78
C ASN A 182 -12.86 -4.02 -10.39
N HIS A 183 -13.09 -2.99 -9.59
CA HIS A 183 -12.08 -2.00 -9.21
C HIS A 183 -12.33 -1.45 -7.79
N PRO A 184 -11.36 -1.54 -6.86
CA PRO A 184 -11.61 -1.26 -5.44
C PRO A 184 -12.10 0.17 -5.18
N ALA A 185 -12.92 0.32 -4.15
CA ALA A 185 -13.31 1.62 -3.61
C ALA A 185 -12.14 2.27 -2.86
N ARG A 186 -11.97 3.57 -3.10
CA ARG A 186 -10.80 4.36 -2.68
C ARG A 186 -11.20 5.80 -2.32
N SER A 187 -12.44 6.05 -1.93
CA SER A 187 -12.93 7.39 -1.55
C SER A 187 -12.08 8.01 -0.44
N ASN A 188 -11.74 7.24 0.60
CA ASN A 188 -10.87 7.65 1.70
C ASN A 188 -9.35 7.46 1.42
N HIS A 189 -8.96 7.09 0.20
CA HIS A 189 -7.55 6.86 -0.14
C HIS A 189 -6.81 8.18 -0.35
N ARG A 190 -5.57 8.29 0.12
CA ARG A 190 -4.69 9.45 -0.07
C ARG A 190 -3.28 9.02 -0.43
N ILE A 191 -2.61 9.81 -1.26
CA ILE A 191 -1.26 9.54 -1.77
C ILE A 191 -0.34 10.71 -1.42
N ILE A 192 0.88 10.44 -0.95
CA ILE A 192 1.92 11.47 -0.83
C ILE A 192 2.65 11.59 -2.16
N ARG A 193 2.74 12.80 -2.71
CA ARG A 193 3.41 13.09 -3.98
C ARG A 193 4.83 13.54 -3.67
N PHE A 194 5.79 12.96 -4.37
CA PHE A 194 7.21 13.30 -4.22
C PHE A 194 7.90 13.30 -5.57
N GLU A 195 9.00 14.02 -5.69
CA GLU A 195 9.83 13.99 -6.89
C GLU A 195 10.91 12.91 -6.75
N MET A 196 11.06 12.08 -7.77
CA MET A 196 12.16 11.11 -7.86
C MET A 196 12.68 11.07 -9.30
N VAL A 197 13.96 11.37 -9.47
CA VAL A 197 14.66 11.38 -10.78
C VAL A 197 13.93 12.30 -11.79
N GLY A 198 13.49 13.49 -11.34
CA GLY A 198 12.81 14.49 -12.16
C GLY A 198 11.40 14.11 -12.61
N GLN A 199 10.78 13.13 -11.96
CA GLN A 199 9.40 12.68 -12.22
C GLN A 199 8.60 12.70 -10.92
N GLU A 200 7.29 12.94 -11.04
CA GLU A 200 6.37 12.82 -9.91
C GLU A 200 6.06 11.34 -9.64
N TRP A 201 6.17 10.96 -8.38
CA TRP A 201 5.83 9.64 -7.86
C TRP A 201 4.84 9.77 -6.70
N GLY A 202 4.07 8.70 -6.48
CA GLY A 202 3.16 8.56 -5.36
C GLY A 202 3.70 7.59 -4.31
N PHE A 203 3.49 7.89 -3.04
CA PHE A 203 3.69 7.01 -1.89
C PHE A 203 2.33 6.72 -1.25
N GLN A 204 1.98 5.44 -1.16
CA GLN A 204 0.79 4.96 -0.47
C GLN A 204 1.07 3.72 0.38
N TYR A 205 0.30 3.51 1.44
CA TYR A 205 0.31 2.24 2.16
C TYR A 205 -0.48 1.16 1.42
N SER A 206 -0.13 -0.10 1.70
CA SER A 206 -0.93 -1.26 1.31
C SER A 206 -2.11 -1.41 2.29
N PRO A 207 -3.36 -1.50 1.81
CA PRO A 207 -4.52 -1.65 2.69
C PRO A 207 -4.57 -3.00 3.42
N TYR A 208 -3.88 -4.01 2.88
CA TYR A 208 -3.84 -5.41 3.35
C TYR A 208 -2.39 -5.85 3.59
N ALA A 209 -1.73 -5.16 4.53
CA ALA A 209 -0.29 -5.27 4.77
C ALA A 209 0.16 -6.68 5.19
N TYR A 210 1.36 -7.08 4.75
CA TYR A 210 2.03 -8.31 5.17
C TYR A 210 2.97 -8.11 6.37
N PHE A 211 3.45 -6.88 6.56
CA PHE A 211 4.38 -6.46 7.61
C PHE A 211 4.11 -4.99 7.97
N ASN A 212 4.79 -4.48 9.00
CA ASN A 212 4.59 -3.12 9.48
C ASN A 212 4.84 -2.07 8.40
N GLU A 213 3.95 -1.08 8.28
CA GLU A 213 4.08 0.02 7.32
C GLU A 213 4.32 -0.40 5.86
N HIS A 214 3.86 -1.60 5.45
CA HIS A 214 3.97 -2.06 4.05
C HIS A 214 3.39 -1.02 3.09
N CYS A 215 4.21 -0.53 2.18
CA CYS A 215 3.88 0.54 1.25
C CYS A 215 4.26 0.23 -0.19
N ILE A 216 3.79 1.11 -1.07
CA ILE A 216 3.99 1.09 -2.51
C ILE A 216 4.39 2.50 -2.94
N PHE A 217 5.47 2.59 -3.70
CA PHE A 217 5.90 3.78 -4.44
C PHE A 217 5.56 3.59 -5.91
N LEU A 218 4.78 4.47 -6.52
CA LEU A 218 4.21 4.27 -7.85
C LEU A 218 4.49 5.46 -8.77
N ASP A 219 4.78 5.19 -10.04
CA ASP A 219 5.01 6.24 -11.04
C ASP A 219 3.73 7.07 -11.19
N GLY A 220 3.84 8.40 -11.26
CA GLY A 220 2.68 9.26 -11.51
C GLY A 220 2.01 8.98 -12.86
N GLN A 221 2.72 8.34 -13.80
CA GLN A 221 2.19 7.94 -15.09
C GLN A 221 1.93 6.44 -15.18
N HIS A 222 0.83 6.06 -15.82
CA HIS A 222 0.53 4.65 -16.11
C HIS A 222 1.47 4.12 -17.19
N ARG A 223 2.56 3.49 -16.77
CA ARG A 223 3.56 2.89 -17.66
C ARG A 223 3.91 1.49 -17.17
N PRO A 224 4.05 0.50 -18.06
CA PRO A 224 4.50 -0.82 -17.66
C PRO A 224 5.83 -0.76 -16.92
N MET A 225 5.95 -1.63 -15.94
CA MET A 225 7.16 -1.79 -15.15
C MET A 225 8.31 -2.30 -16.04
N ALA A 226 9.51 -1.74 -15.85
CA ALA A 226 10.71 -2.18 -16.55
C ALA A 226 11.92 -2.06 -15.62
N ILE A 227 12.72 -3.12 -15.53
CA ILE A 227 13.95 -3.09 -14.74
C ILE A 227 15.10 -2.58 -15.60
N SER A 228 15.78 -1.56 -15.10
CA SER A 228 16.92 -0.92 -15.75
C SER A 228 17.86 -0.31 -14.72
N ARG A 229 18.95 0.31 -15.16
CA ARG A 229 19.80 1.15 -14.31
C ARG A 229 18.99 2.14 -13.46
N GLN A 230 17.97 2.77 -14.05
CA GLN A 230 17.12 3.74 -13.36
C GLN A 230 16.38 3.11 -12.18
N SER A 231 16.08 1.81 -12.22
CA SER A 231 15.45 1.11 -11.11
C SER A 231 16.35 1.13 -9.86
N PHE A 232 17.66 0.95 -10.01
CA PHE A 232 18.60 1.05 -8.89
C PHE A 232 18.75 2.50 -8.38
N GLU A 233 18.76 3.48 -9.29
CA GLU A 233 18.76 4.91 -8.93
C GLU A 233 17.52 5.28 -8.10
N ARG A 234 16.35 4.82 -8.53
CA ARG A 234 15.05 5.03 -7.88
C ARG A 234 14.97 4.33 -6.53
N LEU A 235 15.36 3.06 -6.44
CA LEU A 235 15.39 2.33 -5.16
C LEU A 235 16.25 3.06 -4.11
N LEU A 236 17.43 3.55 -4.51
CA LEU A 236 18.30 4.29 -3.59
C LEU A 236 17.76 5.69 -3.27
N ALA A 237 17.09 6.36 -4.22
CA ALA A 237 16.43 7.63 -3.95
C ALA A 237 15.26 7.48 -2.95
N ILE A 238 14.50 6.38 -3.02
CA ILE A 238 13.42 6.09 -2.07
C ILE A 238 13.95 5.95 -0.65
N VAL A 239 15.01 5.15 -0.43
CA VAL A 239 15.55 4.94 0.93
C VAL A 239 16.24 6.18 1.49
N GLU A 240 16.74 7.08 0.64
CA GLU A 240 17.22 8.41 1.06
C GLU A 240 16.05 9.34 1.45
N GLN A 241 14.93 9.26 0.71
CA GLN A 241 13.75 10.10 0.90
C GLN A 241 12.83 9.62 2.04
N PHE A 242 12.92 8.36 2.45
CA PHE A 242 12.08 7.81 3.52
C PHE A 242 12.94 7.03 4.52
N PRO A 243 13.51 7.72 5.53
CA PRO A 243 14.42 7.12 6.49
C PRO A 243 13.79 5.92 7.24
N GLY A 244 14.57 4.85 7.37
CA GLY A 244 14.15 3.62 8.03
C GLY A 244 13.25 2.71 7.18
N TYR A 245 12.94 3.09 5.94
CA TYR A 245 12.23 2.23 5.00
C TYR A 245 13.21 1.47 4.13
N PHE A 246 12.83 0.26 3.74
CA PHE A 246 13.46 -0.43 2.60
C PHE A 246 12.62 -0.17 1.34
N ALA A 247 13.25 -0.38 0.18
CA ALA A 247 12.57 -0.42 -1.10
C ALA A 247 13.04 -1.63 -1.91
N GLY A 248 12.14 -2.21 -2.68
CA GLY A 248 12.39 -3.37 -3.52
C GLY A 248 11.49 -3.36 -4.75
N SER A 249 11.90 -4.11 -5.77
CA SER A 249 11.12 -4.29 -6.99
C SER A 249 11.06 -5.78 -7.32
N ASN A 250 9.95 -6.21 -7.91
CA ASN A 250 9.90 -7.54 -8.53
C ASN A 250 10.68 -7.50 -9.86
N ALA A 251 10.96 -8.65 -10.47
CA ALA A 251 11.49 -8.65 -11.83
C ALA A 251 10.37 -8.30 -12.84
N ASP A 252 10.74 -7.72 -13.97
CA ASP A 252 9.85 -7.41 -15.10
C ASP A 252 9.60 -8.63 -16.01
N LEU A 253 9.58 -9.82 -15.41
CA LEU A 253 9.33 -11.08 -16.11
C LEU A 253 7.85 -11.50 -15.94
N PRO A 254 7.31 -12.34 -16.85
CA PRO A 254 6.03 -12.99 -16.60
C PRO A 254 6.11 -13.88 -15.35
N ILE A 255 5.03 -13.94 -14.56
CA ILE A 255 4.84 -14.92 -13.47
C ILE A 255 5.74 -14.69 -12.22
N VAL A 256 6.55 -13.63 -12.17
CA VAL A 256 7.29 -13.23 -10.95
C VAL A 256 6.41 -12.40 -10.01
N GLY A 257 5.88 -13.07 -8.98
CA GLY A 257 5.09 -12.47 -7.92
C GLY A 257 3.67 -12.05 -8.36
N GLY A 258 2.87 -11.55 -7.41
CA GLY A 258 1.55 -10.94 -7.68
C GLY A 258 1.65 -9.56 -8.33
N SER A 259 2.69 -9.31 -9.12
CA SER A 259 3.09 -7.99 -9.63
C SER A 259 2.04 -7.41 -10.57
N ILE A 260 1.66 -6.16 -10.34
CA ILE A 260 0.90 -5.36 -11.30
C ILE A 260 1.89 -4.84 -12.33
N LEU A 261 2.25 -5.68 -13.32
CA LEU A 261 3.26 -5.33 -14.34
C LEU A 261 2.84 -4.17 -15.26
N THR A 262 1.55 -3.80 -15.22
CA THR A 262 0.99 -2.73 -16.04
C THR A 262 1.34 -1.32 -15.55
N HIS A 263 1.90 -1.18 -14.34
CA HIS A 263 2.23 0.12 -13.75
C HIS A 263 3.57 0.04 -13.00
N ASP A 264 4.52 0.91 -13.30
CA ASP A 264 5.85 0.93 -12.68
C ASP A 264 5.76 1.31 -11.19
N HIS A 265 6.23 0.41 -10.33
CA HIS A 265 6.14 0.58 -8.89
C HIS A 265 7.25 -0.16 -8.15
N TYR A 266 7.51 0.31 -6.93
CA TYR A 266 8.37 -0.31 -5.95
C TYR A 266 7.56 -0.64 -4.71
N GLN A 267 7.91 -1.72 -4.03
CA GLN A 267 7.37 -2.08 -2.73
C GLN A 267 8.35 -1.68 -1.65
N GLY A 268 7.85 -1.30 -0.48
CA GLY A 268 8.69 -0.92 0.63
C GLY A 268 7.94 -0.93 1.95
N GLY A 269 8.54 -0.27 2.93
CA GLY A 269 7.96 -0.08 4.26
C GLY A 269 9.02 -0.20 5.34
N ARG A 270 8.58 -0.22 6.60
CA ARG A 270 9.45 -0.31 7.77
C ARG A 270 9.43 -1.71 8.36
N HIS A 271 10.35 -2.56 7.89
CA HIS A 271 10.53 -3.92 8.39
C HIS A 271 11.96 -4.41 8.14
N VAL A 272 12.51 -5.15 9.10
CA VAL A 272 13.82 -5.79 8.96
C VAL A 272 13.61 -7.26 8.60
N PHE A 273 13.89 -7.62 7.35
CA PHE A 273 13.65 -9.00 6.90
C PHE A 273 14.75 -9.95 7.38
N PRO A 274 14.43 -11.25 7.59
CA PRO A 274 15.45 -12.26 7.87
C PRO A 274 16.58 -12.29 6.81
N MET A 275 16.25 -12.04 5.54
CA MET A 275 17.22 -11.97 4.44
C MET A 275 18.19 -10.78 4.58
N GLU A 276 17.75 -9.68 5.19
CA GLU A 276 18.59 -8.51 5.48
C GLU A 276 19.62 -8.82 6.58
N LEU A 277 19.21 -9.57 7.60
CA LEU A 277 20.07 -9.98 8.72
C LEU A 277 21.00 -11.15 8.37
N ALA A 278 20.72 -11.88 7.30
CA ALA A 278 21.50 -13.06 6.92
C ALA A 278 23.01 -12.71 6.77
N PRO A 279 23.93 -13.48 7.38
CA PRO A 279 25.35 -13.20 7.27
C PRO A 279 25.88 -13.55 5.88
N LEU A 280 27.02 -12.97 5.50
CA LEU A 280 27.73 -13.37 4.28
C LEU A 280 28.30 -14.78 4.45
N GLN A 281 27.98 -15.67 3.51
CA GLN A 281 28.54 -17.02 3.41
C GLN A 281 29.84 -17.02 2.58
N LYS A 282 29.90 -16.21 1.53
CA LYS A 282 31.07 -16.06 0.66
C LYS A 282 31.25 -14.60 0.28
N THR A 283 32.48 -14.12 0.28
CA THR A 283 32.82 -12.76 -0.17
C THR A 283 33.68 -12.82 -1.43
N PHE A 284 33.57 -11.79 -2.26
CA PHE A 284 34.40 -11.62 -3.45
C PHE A 284 34.43 -10.14 -3.86
N ARG A 285 35.27 -9.83 -4.85
CA ARG A 285 35.41 -8.49 -5.41
C ARG A 285 35.09 -8.53 -6.90
N PHE A 286 34.49 -7.45 -7.40
CA PHE A 286 34.33 -7.23 -8.82
C PHE A 286 35.44 -6.32 -9.31
N ALA A 287 36.11 -6.70 -10.41
CA ALA A 287 37.15 -5.88 -11.01
C ALA A 287 36.57 -4.52 -11.47
N GLY A 288 37.24 -3.43 -11.07
CA GLY A 288 36.80 -2.05 -11.29
C GLY A 288 35.80 -1.53 -10.24
N PHE A 289 35.50 -2.33 -9.21
CA PHE A 289 34.59 -1.98 -8.11
C PHE A 289 35.18 -2.41 -6.76
N GLU A 290 36.49 -2.19 -6.57
CA GLU A 290 37.25 -2.66 -5.41
C GLU A 290 36.74 -2.09 -4.07
N GLN A 291 36.03 -0.97 -4.11
CA GLN A 291 35.38 -0.28 -3.00
C GLN A 291 34.02 -0.87 -2.62
N VAL A 292 33.36 -1.62 -3.51
CA VAL A 292 32.07 -2.25 -3.21
C VAL A 292 32.31 -3.61 -2.58
N LYS A 293 31.81 -3.81 -1.35
CA LYS A 293 31.80 -5.11 -0.70
C LYS A 293 30.71 -5.96 -1.32
N ALA A 294 31.08 -7.12 -1.84
CA ALA A 294 30.14 -8.05 -2.45
C ALA A 294 30.24 -9.45 -1.83
N GLY A 295 29.11 -10.16 -1.78
CA GLY A 295 29.11 -11.55 -1.36
C GLY A 295 27.74 -12.21 -1.46
N ILE A 296 27.74 -13.54 -1.32
CA ILE A 296 26.54 -14.37 -1.24
C ILE A 296 26.17 -14.48 0.24
N ILE A 297 24.91 -14.22 0.57
CA ILE A 297 24.39 -14.37 1.94
C ILE A 297 23.98 -15.82 2.22
N LYS A 298 24.00 -16.20 3.50
CA LYS A 298 23.51 -17.50 3.97
C LYS A 298 21.98 -17.53 3.90
N TRP A 299 21.44 -17.84 2.72
CA TRP A 299 20.01 -17.83 2.44
C TRP A 299 19.61 -19.08 1.63
N PRO A 300 18.35 -19.56 1.67
CA PRO A 300 17.93 -20.77 0.96
C PRO A 300 18.03 -20.66 -0.58
N MET A 301 18.10 -19.42 -1.09
CA MET A 301 18.26 -19.11 -2.51
C MET A 301 19.52 -18.27 -2.74
N SER A 302 20.00 -18.27 -3.98
CA SER A 302 21.14 -17.44 -4.41
C SER A 302 20.80 -15.96 -4.29
N VAL A 303 21.37 -15.28 -3.30
CA VAL A 303 21.19 -13.85 -3.08
C VAL A 303 22.54 -13.17 -2.97
N LEU A 304 22.72 -12.12 -3.77
CA LEU A 304 23.90 -11.27 -3.76
C LEU A 304 23.64 -10.04 -2.88
N ARG A 305 24.56 -9.76 -1.96
CA ARG A 305 24.57 -8.51 -1.20
C ARG A 305 25.71 -7.64 -1.68
N LEU A 306 25.39 -6.37 -1.94
CA LEU A 306 26.34 -5.32 -2.28
C LEU A 306 26.27 -4.24 -1.19
N THR A 307 27.41 -3.70 -0.78
CA THR A 307 27.49 -2.63 0.22
C THR A 307 28.60 -1.68 -0.15
N SER A 308 28.30 -0.39 -0.17
CA SER A 308 29.22 0.67 -0.58
C SER A 308 28.85 1.96 0.15
N ASP A 309 29.84 2.79 0.46
CA ASP A 309 29.62 4.18 0.92
C ASP A 309 29.35 5.13 -0.27
N SER A 310 29.54 4.65 -1.50
CA SER A 310 29.27 5.37 -2.75
C SER A 310 28.01 4.82 -3.42
N LYS A 311 26.95 5.64 -3.43
CA LYS A 311 25.69 5.37 -4.14
C LYS A 311 25.92 5.08 -5.62
N GLU A 312 26.77 5.87 -6.27
CA GLU A 312 27.08 5.75 -7.70
C GLU A 312 27.78 4.41 -8.01
N ASP A 313 28.73 3.98 -7.19
CA ASP A 313 29.41 2.68 -7.38
C ASP A 313 28.46 1.50 -7.18
N LEU A 314 27.51 1.63 -6.25
CA LEU A 314 26.49 0.63 -6.00
C LEU A 314 25.54 0.48 -7.21
N ILE A 315 25.09 1.60 -7.77
CA ILE A 315 24.25 1.64 -8.98
C ILE A 315 25.00 1.04 -10.17
N ASN A 316 26.24 1.49 -10.41
CA ASN A 316 27.06 1.03 -11.53
C ASN A 316 27.32 -0.47 -11.47
N LEU A 317 27.64 -1.01 -10.28
CA LEU A 317 27.86 -2.45 -10.13
C LEU A 317 26.55 -3.25 -10.26
N ALA A 318 25.46 -2.78 -9.65
CA ALA A 318 24.16 -3.43 -9.74
C ALA A 318 23.66 -3.52 -11.20
N ASP A 319 23.78 -2.43 -11.96
CA ASP A 319 23.44 -2.41 -13.39
C ASP A 319 24.36 -3.35 -14.18
N LYS A 320 25.68 -3.34 -13.95
CA LYS A 320 26.61 -4.29 -14.59
C LYS A 320 26.17 -5.74 -14.35
N ILE A 321 25.87 -6.12 -13.11
CA ILE A 321 25.40 -7.46 -12.77
C ILE A 321 24.07 -7.77 -13.46
N PHE A 322 23.14 -6.82 -13.47
CA PHE A 322 21.85 -6.98 -14.13
C PHE A 322 22.00 -7.22 -15.64
N GLN A 323 22.83 -6.45 -16.33
CA GLN A 323 23.07 -6.64 -17.77
C GLN A 323 23.69 -8.01 -18.06
N GLU A 324 24.65 -8.45 -17.25
CA GLU A 324 25.24 -9.79 -17.38
C GLU A 324 24.18 -10.89 -17.17
N TRP A 325 23.32 -10.76 -16.15
CA TRP A 325 22.24 -11.72 -15.91
C TRP A 325 21.22 -11.77 -17.04
N ARG A 326 20.87 -10.62 -17.64
CA ARG A 326 19.96 -10.58 -18.79
C ARG A 326 20.49 -11.30 -20.02
N GLN A 327 21.80 -11.45 -20.14
CA GLN A 327 22.45 -12.10 -21.29
C GLN A 327 22.90 -13.53 -20.97
N TYR A 328 22.77 -13.94 -19.71
CA TYR A 328 23.24 -15.23 -19.25
C TYR A 328 22.32 -16.36 -19.70
N SER A 329 22.91 -17.37 -20.34
CA SER A 329 22.24 -18.62 -20.69
C SER A 329 23.10 -19.80 -20.24
N ASP A 330 22.47 -20.79 -19.63
CA ASP A 330 23.04 -22.08 -19.32
C ASP A 330 22.02 -23.18 -19.60
N SER A 331 22.09 -23.73 -20.82
CA SER A 331 21.21 -24.82 -21.26
C SER A 331 21.34 -26.09 -20.42
N SER A 332 22.46 -26.31 -19.72
CA SER A 332 22.66 -27.50 -18.88
C SER A 332 21.74 -27.51 -17.65
N VAL A 333 21.32 -26.32 -17.22
CA VAL A 333 20.38 -26.11 -16.11
C VAL A 333 19.10 -25.39 -16.57
N GLN A 334 18.83 -25.40 -17.88
CA GLN A 334 17.63 -24.82 -18.50
C GLN A 334 17.44 -23.32 -18.25
N ILE A 335 18.54 -22.58 -18.08
CA ILE A 335 18.53 -21.11 -18.01
C ILE A 335 18.77 -20.57 -19.42
N LEU A 336 17.88 -19.71 -19.90
CA LEU A 336 17.99 -19.05 -21.20
C LEU A 336 17.68 -17.56 -21.03
N ALA A 337 18.47 -16.73 -21.70
CA ALA A 337 18.33 -15.27 -21.78
C ALA A 337 17.17 -14.85 -22.70
#